data_AF-A0A7V9KIQ0-F1
#
_entry.id   AF-A0A7V9KIQ0-F1
#
_cell.length_a   1.000
_cell.length_b   1.000
_cell.length_c   1.000
_cell.angle_alpha   90.00
_cell.angle_beta   90.00
_cell.angle_gamma   90.00
#
_symmetry.space_group_name_H-M   'P 1'
#
loop_
_entity.id
_entity.type
_entity.pdbx_description
1 polymer ?
#
loop_
_entity_poly.entity_id
_entity_poly.type
_entity_poly.pdbx_seq_one_letter_code
_entity_poly.pdbx_strand_id
1 'polypeptide(L)'
;MSRALGPDDEGPESDDTRSARLWVPDHPDGSGWADVDWASVARGSRYHYRHAADVAAARAAQPSHYRVVTRLESAALRSHENSYYVPRDRLADFLAEIALVGGAEVIWHVEPCADPPAESMPS
;
A
#
# COMPACT_ATOMS: atom_id res chain seq x y z
N MET A 1 52.65 17.19 -10.79
CA MET A 1 51.43 17.99 -11.03
C MET A 1 50.92 17.57 -12.40
N SER A 2 49.74 17.00 -12.64
CA SER A 2 48.56 16.67 -11.86
C SER A 2 47.97 15.43 -12.52
N ARG A 3 47.61 14.40 -11.74
CA ARG A 3 46.73 13.33 -12.22
C ARG A 3 45.30 13.85 -12.01
N ALA A 4 44.56 14.02 -13.09
CA ALA A 4 43.14 14.33 -13.04
C ALA A 4 42.41 13.16 -12.38
N LEU A 5 41.63 13.46 -11.34
CA LEU A 5 40.63 12.56 -10.76
C LEU A 5 39.56 12.34 -11.83
N GLY A 6 39.31 11.07 -12.17
CA GLY A 6 38.19 10.70 -13.03
C GLY A 6 36.86 10.95 -12.31
N PRO A 7 35.76 11.17 -13.05
CA PRO A 7 34.45 11.34 -12.46
C PRO A 7 33.98 9.99 -11.90
N ASP A 8 33.68 10.01 -10.60
CA ASP A 8 32.71 9.17 -9.89
C ASP A 8 32.20 7.94 -10.66
N ASP A 9 32.93 6.85 -10.49
CA ASP A 9 32.49 5.48 -10.79
C ASP A 9 31.45 5.06 -9.74
N GLU A 10 30.27 5.68 -9.76
CA GLU A 10 29.09 5.15 -9.07
C GLU A 10 28.49 4.03 -9.94
N GLY A 11 29.16 2.88 -9.93
CA GLY A 11 28.56 1.63 -10.42
C GLY A 11 27.21 1.41 -9.75
N PRO A 12 26.26 0.70 -10.40
CA PRO A 12 24.93 0.52 -9.85
C PRO A 12 25.04 -0.17 -8.49
N GLU A 13 24.71 0.58 -7.43
CA GLU A 13 24.53 0.03 -6.10
C GLU A 13 23.61 -1.18 -6.24
N SER A 14 24.10 -2.34 -5.79
CA SER A 14 23.32 -3.58 -5.89
C SER A 14 21.97 -3.35 -5.23
N ASP A 15 20.90 -3.87 -5.83
CA ASP A 15 19.52 -3.75 -5.35
C ASP A 15 19.38 -4.14 -3.86
N ASP A 16 20.27 -5.04 -3.42
CA ASP A 16 20.46 -5.50 -2.05
C ASP A 16 20.93 -4.41 -1.07
N THR A 17 21.92 -3.59 -1.46
CA THR A 17 22.41 -2.47 -0.62
C THR A 17 21.41 -1.32 -0.50
N ARG A 18 20.61 -1.10 -1.54
CA ARG A 18 19.55 -0.09 -1.51
C ARG A 18 18.37 -0.54 -0.63
N SER A 19 18.01 -1.82 -0.72
CA SER A 19 16.99 -2.45 0.11
C SER A 19 17.36 -2.42 1.59
N ALA A 20 18.63 -2.69 1.93
CA ALA A 20 19.12 -2.66 3.31
C ALA A 20 19.06 -1.26 3.96
N ARG A 21 19.23 -0.18 3.18
CA ARG A 21 19.18 1.21 3.71
C ARG A 21 17.76 1.69 4.02
N LEU A 22 16.75 1.15 3.34
CA LEU A 22 15.34 1.50 3.55
C LEU A 22 14.67 0.59 4.59
N TRP A 23 15.39 -0.41 5.09
CA TRP A 23 14.90 -1.35 6.09
C TRP A 23 14.93 -0.69 7.48
N VAL A 24 13.74 -0.40 8.01
CA VAL A 24 13.56 -0.07 9.42
C VAL A 24 13.54 -1.39 10.20
N PRO A 25 14.37 -1.58 11.23
CA PRO A 25 14.33 -2.80 12.03
C PRO A 25 12.97 -2.98 12.70
N ASP A 26 12.50 -4.22 12.79
CA ASP A 26 11.38 -4.59 13.66
C ASP A 26 11.66 -4.12 15.10
N HIS A 27 10.61 -3.92 15.88
CA HIS A 27 10.74 -3.55 17.29
C HIS A 27 11.65 -4.56 18.03
N PRO A 28 12.57 -4.07 18.89
CA PRO A 28 13.64 -4.87 19.48
C PRO A 28 13.17 -6.00 20.41
N ASP A 29 11.87 -6.09 20.71
CA ASP A 29 11.27 -7.21 21.45
C ASP A 29 11.07 -8.47 20.60
N GLY A 30 11.38 -8.42 19.30
CA GLY A 30 11.25 -9.56 18.39
C GLY A 30 9.81 -9.83 17.93
N SER A 31 8.88 -8.89 18.17
CA SER A 31 7.47 -9.03 17.78
C SER A 31 7.23 -8.93 16.26
N GLY A 32 8.16 -8.33 15.51
CA GLY A 32 8.00 -8.04 14.09
C GLY A 32 7.11 -6.82 13.79
N TRP A 33 6.65 -6.11 14.83
CA TRP A 33 5.86 -4.88 14.69
C TRP A 33 6.76 -3.68 14.91
N ALA A 34 6.42 -2.52 14.37
CA ALA A 34 7.11 -1.27 14.58
C ALA A 34 6.10 -0.13 14.62
N ASP A 35 6.42 0.93 15.37
CA ASP A 35 5.57 2.12 15.45
C ASP A 35 5.64 2.91 14.14
N VAL A 36 4.48 3.44 13.71
CA VAL A 36 4.42 4.34 12.55
C VAL A 36 4.93 5.73 12.96
N ASP A 37 6.13 6.10 12.52
CA ASP A 37 6.78 7.40 12.84
C ASP A 37 6.44 8.54 11.85
N TRP A 38 5.50 8.33 10.94
CA TRP A 38 5.04 9.46 10.13
C TRP A 38 4.24 10.39 11.04
N ALA A 39 4.54 11.69 11.01
CA ALA A 39 3.91 12.76 11.80
C ALA A 39 2.37 12.91 11.61
N SER A 40 1.69 11.91 11.03
CA SER A 40 0.26 11.77 10.73
C SER A 40 -0.55 11.07 11.82
N VAL A 41 -0.05 11.07 13.06
CA VAL A 41 -0.79 10.95 14.33
C VAL A 41 -1.72 12.17 14.51
N ALA A 42 -2.46 12.57 13.46
CA ALA A 42 -3.15 13.86 13.36
C ALA A 42 -4.24 14.07 14.43
N ARG A 43 -4.54 13.05 15.26
CA ARG A 43 -5.46 13.09 16.40
C ARG A 43 -5.00 12.31 17.64
N GLY A 44 -3.71 11.99 17.77
CA GLY A 44 -3.19 11.25 18.94
C GLY A 44 -3.31 9.72 18.86
N SER A 45 -3.74 9.17 17.72
CA SER A 45 -3.78 7.72 17.48
C SER A 45 -2.38 7.16 17.20
N ARG A 46 -1.99 6.10 17.92
CA ARG A 46 -0.78 5.32 17.62
C ARG A 46 -1.13 4.16 16.72
N TYR A 47 -0.37 4.00 15.64
CA TYR A 47 -0.50 2.87 14.71
C TYR A 47 0.79 2.07 14.73
N HIS A 48 0.65 0.75 14.55
CA HIS A 48 1.78 -0.16 14.39
C HIS A 48 1.71 -0.75 12.99
N TYR A 49 2.86 -0.92 12.35
CA TYR A 49 2.99 -1.66 11.11
C TYR A 49 3.89 -2.87 11.35
N ARG A 50 3.79 -3.86 10.45
CA ARG A 50 4.66 -5.03 10.46
C ARG A 50 5.25 -5.18 9.07
N HIS A 51 6.55 -5.47 9.00
CA HIS A 51 7.16 -5.79 7.72
C HIS A 51 6.51 -7.06 7.15
N ALA A 52 6.13 -6.99 5.87
CA ALA A 52 5.57 -8.13 5.18
C ALA A 52 6.63 -9.23 5.04
N ALA A 53 6.15 -10.47 4.84
CA ALA A 53 7.01 -11.57 4.40
C ALA A 53 7.69 -11.23 3.06
N ASP A 54 8.61 -12.10 2.62
CA ASP A 54 9.19 -12.03 1.29
C ASP A 54 8.14 -11.76 0.21
N VAL A 55 8.47 -10.88 -0.74
CA VAL A 55 7.51 -10.35 -1.73
C VAL A 55 6.85 -11.47 -2.54
N ALA A 56 7.60 -12.51 -2.91
CA ALA A 56 7.04 -13.62 -3.68
C ALA A 56 6.06 -14.45 -2.85
N ALA A 57 6.43 -14.76 -1.60
CA ALA A 57 5.56 -15.47 -0.67
C ALA A 57 4.30 -14.67 -0.33
N ALA A 58 4.45 -13.36 -0.08
CA ALA A 58 3.34 -12.46 0.20
C ALA A 58 2.37 -12.37 -0.99
N ARG A 59 2.88 -12.22 -2.22
CA ARG A 59 2.05 -12.20 -3.43
C ARG A 59 1.31 -13.52 -3.67
N ALA A 60 1.94 -14.65 -3.40
CA ALA A 60 1.31 -15.96 -3.56
C ALA A 60 0.14 -16.18 -2.59
N ALA A 61 0.19 -15.59 -1.40
CA ALA A 61 -0.85 -15.69 -0.38
C ALA A 61 -2.03 -14.70 -0.60
N GLN A 62 -1.89 -13.72 -1.49
CA GLN A 62 -2.93 -12.72 -1.72
C GLN A 62 -4.10 -13.27 -2.56
N PRO A 63 -5.35 -12.88 -2.24
CA PRO A 63 -6.52 -13.21 -3.05
C PRO A 63 -6.36 -12.67 -4.48
N SER A 64 -7.10 -13.25 -5.42
CA SER A 64 -7.11 -12.76 -6.81
C SER A 64 -7.76 -11.38 -6.93
N HIS A 65 -8.76 -11.10 -6.10
CA HIS A 65 -9.51 -9.85 -6.07
C HIS A 65 -9.69 -9.34 -4.65
N TYR A 66 -10.04 -8.05 -4.57
CA TYR A 66 -10.47 -7.40 -3.35
C TYR A 66 -11.79 -6.70 -3.60
N ARG A 67 -12.68 -6.74 -2.60
CA ARG A 67 -13.85 -5.89 -2.57
C ARG A 67 -13.48 -4.60 -1.84
N VAL A 68 -13.49 -3.50 -2.56
CA VAL A 68 -13.33 -2.16 -2.00
C VAL A 68 -14.72 -1.56 -1.83
N VAL A 69 -15.08 -1.20 -0.61
CA VAL A 69 -16.33 -0.51 -0.32
C VAL A 69 -16.02 0.97 -0.10
N THR A 70 -16.62 1.82 -0.92
CA THR A 70 -16.64 3.27 -0.67
C THR A 70 -17.98 3.66 -0.11
N ARG A 71 -17.99 4.72 0.69
CA ARG A 71 -19.20 5.34 1.21
C ARG A 71 -19.25 6.78 0.77
N LEU A 72 -20.37 7.18 0.18
CA LEU A 72 -20.62 8.57 -0.12
C LEU A 72 -21.04 9.31 1.16
N GLU A 73 -20.18 10.20 1.64
CA GLU A 73 -20.46 11.04 2.80
C GLU A 73 -20.66 12.50 2.35
N SER A 74 -21.92 12.86 2.11
CA SER A 74 -22.31 14.23 1.76
C SER A 74 -23.60 14.63 2.48
N ALA A 75 -23.68 15.88 2.94
CA ALA A 75 -24.90 16.43 3.53
C ALA A 75 -26.02 16.63 2.50
N ALA A 76 -25.68 16.70 1.20
CA ALA A 76 -26.63 16.95 0.12
C ALA A 76 -27.16 15.68 -0.56
N LEU A 77 -26.52 14.53 -0.32
CA LEU A 77 -26.83 13.27 -0.99
C LEU A 77 -27.16 12.20 0.04
N ARG A 78 -28.05 11.27 -0.33
CA ARG A 78 -28.34 10.11 0.51
C ARG A 78 -27.09 9.24 0.60
N SER A 79 -26.65 8.97 1.82
CA SER A 79 -25.56 8.02 2.09
C SER A 79 -25.88 6.68 1.43
N HIS A 80 -24.93 6.19 0.64
CA HIS A 80 -24.96 4.85 0.08
C HIS A 80 -23.53 4.31 0.00
N GLU A 81 -23.45 2.99 -0.14
CA GLU A 81 -22.21 2.25 -0.28
C GLU A 81 -22.07 1.76 -1.71
N ASN A 82 -20.88 1.92 -2.28
CA ASN A 82 -20.51 1.40 -3.58
C ASN A 82 -19.51 0.26 -3.37
N SER A 83 -19.72 -0.86 -4.06
CA SER A 83 -18.81 -2.02 -4.02
C SER A 83 -18.08 -2.15 -5.34
N TYR A 84 -16.75 -2.13 -5.27
CA TYR A 84 -15.87 -2.34 -6.41
C TYR A 84 -15.11 -3.64 -6.21
N TYR A 85 -15.06 -4.47 -7.24
CA TYR A 85 -14.29 -5.72 -7.23
C TYR A 85 -13.04 -5.50 -8.07
N VAL A 86 -11.90 -5.41 -7.41
CA VAL A 86 -10.65 -4.92 -8.00
C VAL A 86 -9.64 -6.07 -8.07
N PRO A 87 -9.06 -6.34 -9.25
CA PRO A 87 -7.96 -7.30 -9.38
C PRO A 87 -6.79 -6.92 -8.46
N ARG A 88 -6.15 -7.93 -7.85
CA ARG A 88 -5.03 -7.75 -6.92
C ARG A 88 -3.92 -6.84 -7.46
N ASP A 89 -3.57 -6.99 -8.73
CA ASP A 89 -2.51 -6.24 -9.39
C ASP A 89 -2.89 -4.77 -9.64
N ARG A 90 -4.18 -4.42 -9.52
CA ARG A 90 -4.71 -3.05 -9.69
C ARG A 90 -5.12 -2.39 -8.38
N LEU A 91 -5.09 -3.10 -7.26
CA LEU A 91 -5.60 -2.60 -5.99
C LEU A 91 -4.91 -1.29 -5.56
N ALA A 92 -3.59 -1.23 -5.62
CA ALA A 92 -2.84 -0.05 -5.18
C ALA A 92 -3.20 1.20 -6.02
N ASP A 93 -3.24 1.05 -7.33
CA ASP A 93 -3.60 2.13 -8.26
C ASP A 93 -5.04 2.61 -8.01
N PHE A 94 -5.98 1.68 -7.86
CA PHE A 94 -7.38 2.00 -7.59
C PHE A 94 -7.55 2.75 -6.26
N LEU A 95 -6.90 2.30 -5.18
CA LEU A 95 -6.98 2.97 -3.88
C LEU A 95 -6.37 4.37 -3.93
N ALA A 96 -5.24 4.54 -4.63
CA ALA A 96 -4.62 5.85 -4.82
C ALA A 96 -5.53 6.79 -5.64
N GLU A 97 -6.17 6.28 -6.69
CA GLU A 97 -7.13 7.02 -7.50
C GLU A 97 -8.30 7.49 -6.62
N ILE A 98 -9.00 6.59 -5.92
CA ILE A 98 -10.12 6.97 -5.05
C ILE A 98 -9.68 7.98 -3.98
N ALA A 99 -8.50 7.80 -3.37
CA ALA A 99 -8.00 8.72 -2.35
C ALA A 99 -7.73 10.14 -2.90
N LEU A 100 -7.36 10.27 -4.17
CA LEU A 100 -7.04 11.54 -4.81
C LEU A 100 -8.25 12.20 -5.49
N VAL A 101 -9.12 11.41 -6.12
CA VAL A 101 -10.18 11.91 -7.01
C VAL A 101 -11.60 11.51 -6.60
N GLY A 102 -11.79 10.69 -5.56
CA GLY A 102 -13.10 10.17 -5.14
C GLY A 102 -14.09 11.24 -4.65
N GLY A 103 -13.65 12.48 -4.44
CA GLY A 103 -14.50 13.59 -4.06
C GLY A 103 -15.12 13.37 -2.68
N ALA A 104 -16.43 13.13 -2.63
CA ALA A 104 -17.16 12.83 -1.39
C ALA A 104 -17.22 11.33 -1.06
N GLU A 105 -16.65 10.48 -1.91
CA GLU A 105 -16.49 9.06 -1.61
C GLU A 105 -15.28 8.83 -0.71
N VAL A 106 -15.52 8.11 0.37
CA VAL A 106 -14.48 7.71 1.33
C VAL A 106 -14.32 6.21 1.26
N ILE A 107 -13.08 5.72 1.21
CA ILE A 107 -12.77 4.29 1.37
C ILE A 107 -13.23 3.87 2.77
N TRP A 108 -14.22 2.99 2.83
CA TRP A 108 -14.82 2.55 4.08
C TRP A 108 -14.13 1.29 4.60
N HIS A 109 -13.98 0.28 3.74
CA HIS A 109 -13.15 -0.89 4.01
C HIS A 109 -12.70 -1.59 2.73
N VAL A 110 -11.63 -2.39 2.87
CA VAL A 110 -11.09 -3.25 1.81
C VAL A 110 -11.02 -4.66 2.36
N GLU A 111 -11.59 -5.63 1.65
CA GLU A 111 -11.62 -7.03 2.07
C GLU A 111 -11.19 -7.99 0.95
N PRO A 112 -10.53 -9.12 1.27
CA PRO A 112 -10.26 -10.18 0.30
C PRO A 112 -11.56 -10.68 -0.37
N CYS A 113 -11.51 -10.90 -1.68
CA CYS A 113 -12.64 -11.46 -2.43
C CYS A 113 -12.16 -12.68 -3.25
N ALA A 114 -12.58 -13.88 -2.82
CA ALA A 114 -12.23 -15.12 -3.51
C ALA A 114 -13.14 -15.40 -4.72
N ASP A 115 -14.39 -14.93 -4.67
CA ASP A 115 -15.43 -15.19 -5.67
C ASP A 115 -16.10 -13.87 -6.08
N PRO A 116 -15.44 -13.07 -6.95
CA PRO A 116 -16.01 -11.82 -7.44
C PRO A 116 -17.18 -12.07 -8.41
N PRO A 117 -18.16 -11.15 -8.52
CA PRO A 117 -19.25 -11.27 -9.49
C PRO A 117 -18.73 -11.41 -10.92
N ALA A 118 -19.41 -12.23 -11.72
CA ALA A 118 -18.99 -12.51 -13.10
C ALA A 118 -18.86 -11.24 -13.95
N GLU A 119 -19.72 -10.24 -13.73
CA GLU A 119 -19.69 -8.97 -14.45
C GLU A 119 -18.46 -8.10 -14.15
N SER A 120 -17.77 -8.38 -13.03
CA SER A 120 -16.55 -7.68 -12.64
C SER A 120 -15.27 -8.33 -13.15
N MET A 121 -15.38 -9.50 -13.77
CA MET A 121 -14.25 -10.22 -14.34
C MET A 121 -13.94 -9.68 -15.75
N PRO A 122 -12.66 -9.58 -16.13
CA PRO A 122 -12.29 -9.22 -17.49
C PRO A 122 -12.89 -10.22 -18.48
N SER A 123 -13.53 -9.70 -19.53
CA SER A 123 -14.13 -10.45 -20.64
C SER A 123 -13.09 -11.13 -21.52
#